data_AF-A0A954CBU4-F1
#
_entry.id   AF-A0A954CBU4-F1
#
_cell.length_a   1.000
_cell.length_b   1.000
_cell.length_c   1.000
_cell.angle_alpha   90.00
_cell.angle_beta   90.00
_cell.angle_gamma   90.00
#
_symmetry.space_group_name_H-M   'P 1'
#
loop_
_entity.id
_entity.type
_entity.pdbx_description
1 polymer ?
#
loop_
_entity_poly.entity_id
_entity_poly.type
_entity_poly.pdbx_seq_one_letter_code
_entity_poly.pdbx_strand_id
1 'polypeptide(L)'
;PVESFIDDLAKQLGIDPLQFRLQNAAHEGTQTAYGPRFKVIGYAETVQAALQHPHYTAPLTDSSNGSDPSSNDGRVRGRGVASGFWFNIGGDSTAAININEDGTIALTTGSPDIGGSRAGHAMMVAEEFGIDVAQVRPLIGDTSSIGYTFLTGGSRVTFATGMAAIEASRKAIQELCKRAALIWEIDPEAV
;
A
#
# COMPACT_ATOMS: atom_id res chain seq x y z
N PRO A 1 -13.59 15.98 -8.32
CA PRO A 1 -14.25 16.43 -9.57
C PRO A 1 -14.56 15.31 -10.58
N VAL A 2 -13.70 14.28 -10.74
CA VAL A 2 -13.97 13.17 -11.69
C VAL A 2 -15.07 12.21 -11.21
N GLU A 3 -14.96 11.68 -9.99
CA GLU A 3 -15.90 10.65 -9.51
C GLU A 3 -17.36 11.12 -9.44
N SER A 4 -17.59 12.39 -9.06
CA SER A 4 -18.94 12.97 -9.08
C SER A 4 -19.51 13.08 -10.50
N PHE A 5 -18.66 13.41 -11.48
CA PHE A 5 -19.09 13.46 -12.88
C PHE A 5 -19.44 12.06 -13.42
N ILE A 6 -18.67 11.04 -13.03
CA ILE A 6 -18.96 9.64 -13.37
C ILE A 6 -20.30 9.20 -12.80
N ASP A 7 -20.60 9.56 -11.54
CA ASP A 7 -21.90 9.25 -10.92
C ASP A 7 -23.07 9.95 -11.62
N ASP A 8 -22.91 11.21 -12.02
CA ASP A 8 -23.96 11.94 -12.75
C ASP A 8 -24.21 11.37 -14.14
N LEU A 9 -23.16 10.94 -14.83
CA LEU A 9 -23.27 10.27 -16.13
C LEU A 9 -23.97 8.91 -16.00
N ALA A 10 -23.60 8.10 -15.01
CA ALA A 10 -24.23 6.81 -14.75
C ALA A 10 -25.74 6.97 -14.47
N LYS A 11 -26.13 7.97 -13.66
CA LYS A 11 -27.53 8.32 -13.41
C LYS A 11 -28.28 8.72 -14.68
N GLN A 12 -27.69 9.59 -15.52
CA GLN A 12 -28.32 10.02 -16.78
C GLN A 12 -28.52 8.84 -17.75
N LEU A 13 -27.61 7.86 -17.73
CA LEU A 13 -27.70 6.65 -18.56
C LEU A 13 -28.58 5.55 -17.94
N GLY A 14 -29.06 5.72 -16.70
CA GLY A 14 -29.83 4.70 -15.99
C GLY A 14 -29.01 3.45 -15.64
N ILE A 15 -27.69 3.58 -15.53
CA ILE A 15 -26.76 2.48 -15.21
C ILE A 15 -26.33 2.62 -13.75
N ASP A 16 -26.23 1.50 -13.03
CA ASP A 16 -25.66 1.49 -11.68
C ASP A 16 -24.23 2.08 -11.69
N PRO A 17 -23.87 2.95 -10.75
CA PRO A 17 -22.59 3.66 -10.79
C PRO A 17 -21.36 2.74 -10.64
N LEU A 18 -21.45 1.60 -9.94
CA LEU A 18 -20.38 0.62 -9.90
C LEU A 18 -20.34 -0.24 -11.17
N GLN A 19 -21.50 -0.58 -11.76
CA GLN A 19 -21.55 -1.24 -13.07
C GLN A 19 -20.91 -0.39 -14.17
N PHE A 20 -21.20 0.91 -14.18
CA PHE A 20 -20.62 1.84 -15.13
C PHE A 20 -19.09 1.91 -14.98
N ARG A 21 -18.58 1.92 -13.75
CA ARG A 21 -17.13 1.82 -13.46
C ARG A 21 -16.52 0.50 -13.94
N LEU A 22 -17.21 -0.61 -13.73
CA LEU A 22 -16.75 -1.94 -14.13
C LEU A 22 -16.65 -2.08 -15.66
N GLN A 23 -17.63 -1.55 -16.40
CA GLN A 23 -17.63 -1.54 -17.87
C GLN A 23 -16.45 -0.74 -18.46
N ASN A 24 -15.96 0.26 -17.72
CA ASN A 24 -14.87 1.14 -18.12
C ASN A 24 -13.57 0.87 -17.33
N ALA A 25 -13.46 -0.29 -16.69
CA ALA A 25 -12.34 -0.58 -15.80
C ALA A 25 -11.02 -0.65 -16.56
N ALA A 26 -9.98 -0.03 -15.99
CA ALA A 26 -8.61 -0.29 -16.41
C ALA A 26 -8.18 -1.69 -15.94
N HIS A 27 -7.44 -2.39 -16.80
CA HIS A 27 -6.91 -3.72 -16.55
C HIS A 27 -5.39 -3.72 -16.65
N GLU A 28 -4.77 -4.85 -16.32
CA GLU A 28 -3.36 -5.06 -16.63
C GLU A 28 -3.11 -4.79 -18.13
N GLY A 29 -2.05 -4.04 -18.41
CA GLY A 29 -1.68 -3.63 -19.76
C GLY A 29 -2.37 -2.36 -20.26
N THR A 30 -3.37 -1.82 -19.55
CA THR A 30 -3.99 -0.52 -19.90
C THR A 30 -2.93 0.59 -19.93
N GLN A 31 -2.92 1.34 -21.03
CA GLN A 31 -2.01 2.47 -21.24
C GLN A 31 -2.44 3.65 -20.37
N THR A 32 -1.55 4.13 -19.49
CA THR A 32 -1.83 5.32 -18.69
C THR A 32 -1.61 6.59 -19.49
N ALA A 33 -2.32 7.67 -19.12
CA ALA A 33 -2.13 8.99 -19.72
C ALA A 33 -0.73 9.58 -19.48
N TYR A 34 0.00 9.08 -18.49
CA TYR A 34 1.34 9.54 -18.12
C TYR A 34 2.48 8.61 -18.59
N GLY A 35 2.18 7.57 -19.39
CA GLY A 35 3.19 6.83 -20.18
C GLY A 35 3.35 5.34 -19.87
N PRO A 36 3.48 4.89 -18.61
CA PRO A 36 3.58 3.46 -18.31
C PRO A 36 2.29 2.70 -18.63
N ARG A 37 2.40 1.38 -18.86
CA ARG A 37 1.25 0.47 -18.81
C ARG A 37 1.06 -0.02 -17.38
N PHE A 38 -0.19 -0.15 -16.96
CA PHE A 38 -0.49 -0.75 -15.66
C PHE A 38 -0.03 -2.21 -15.60
N LYS A 39 0.58 -2.59 -14.48
CA LYS A 39 0.67 -4.00 -14.07
C LYS A 39 -0.70 -4.44 -13.51
N VAL A 40 -0.76 -5.55 -12.81
CA VAL A 40 -1.94 -5.90 -11.99
C VAL A 40 -2.22 -4.77 -10.99
N ILE A 41 -3.42 -4.18 -11.04
CA ILE A 41 -3.87 -3.07 -10.17
C ILE A 41 -5.12 -3.38 -9.34
N GLY A 42 -5.81 -4.50 -9.60
CA GLY A 42 -6.97 -4.94 -8.81
C GLY A 42 -8.23 -4.08 -8.93
N TYR A 43 -8.32 -3.16 -9.92
CA TYR A 43 -9.43 -2.21 -9.99
C TYR A 43 -10.77 -2.90 -10.29
N ALA A 44 -10.83 -3.74 -11.33
CA ALA A 44 -12.06 -4.43 -11.69
C ALA A 44 -12.53 -5.36 -10.55
N GLU A 45 -11.58 -6.04 -9.90
CA GLU A 45 -11.80 -6.96 -8.78
C GLU A 45 -12.36 -6.22 -7.56
N THR A 46 -11.84 -5.04 -7.22
CA THR A 46 -12.34 -4.23 -6.11
C THR A 46 -13.72 -3.66 -6.40
N VAL A 47 -14.01 -3.23 -7.63
CA VAL A 47 -15.35 -2.80 -8.05
C VAL A 47 -16.34 -3.96 -7.99
N GLN A 48 -15.95 -5.14 -8.48
CA GLN A 48 -16.79 -6.34 -8.45
C GLN A 48 -17.08 -6.78 -7.01
N ALA A 49 -16.09 -6.75 -6.13
CA ALA A 49 -16.26 -7.03 -4.70
C ALA A 49 -17.20 -6.02 -4.04
N ALA A 50 -17.05 -4.73 -4.33
CA ALA A 50 -17.93 -3.69 -3.81
C ALA A 50 -19.38 -3.87 -4.28
N LEU A 51 -19.58 -4.18 -5.55
CA LEU A 51 -20.90 -4.45 -6.14
C LEU A 51 -21.61 -5.64 -5.48
N GLN A 52 -20.86 -6.69 -5.12
CA GLN A 52 -21.37 -7.90 -4.47
C GLN A 52 -21.48 -7.75 -2.94
N HIS A 53 -20.95 -6.67 -2.37
CA HIS A 53 -20.87 -6.52 -0.93
C HIS A 53 -22.26 -6.36 -0.30
N PRO A 54 -22.57 -7.05 0.82
CA PRO A 54 -23.89 -6.94 1.48
C PRO A 54 -24.31 -5.51 1.81
N HIS A 55 -23.35 -4.64 2.18
CA HIS A 55 -23.62 -3.23 2.41
C HIS A 55 -24.06 -2.47 1.15
N TYR A 56 -23.57 -2.87 -0.04
CA TYR A 56 -23.94 -2.24 -1.32
C TYR A 56 -25.31 -2.73 -1.82
N THR A 57 -25.66 -3.98 -1.54
CA THR A 57 -26.96 -4.56 -1.95
C THR A 57 -28.05 -4.36 -0.90
N ALA A 58 -27.70 -3.96 0.32
CA ALA A 58 -28.67 -3.65 1.37
C ALA A 58 -29.69 -2.61 0.89
N PRO A 59 -30.99 -2.81 1.19
CA PRO A 59 -32.02 -1.81 0.89
C PRO A 59 -31.65 -0.48 1.52
N LEU A 60 -31.73 0.60 0.75
CA LEU A 60 -31.76 1.93 1.31
C LEU A 60 -33.17 2.10 1.92
N THR A 61 -33.25 2.30 3.23
CA THR A 61 -34.50 2.62 3.94
C THR A 61 -34.89 4.06 3.62
N ASP A 62 -35.25 4.30 2.37
CA ASP A 62 -35.78 5.57 1.95
C ASP A 62 -37.23 5.69 2.42
N SER A 63 -37.53 6.70 3.23
CA SER A 63 -38.92 7.02 3.60
C SER A 63 -39.77 7.40 2.39
N SER A 64 -39.17 7.62 1.21
CA SER A 64 -39.89 7.94 -0.02
C SER A 64 -40.38 6.72 -0.83
N ASN A 65 -39.82 5.53 -0.61
CA ASN A 65 -40.13 4.32 -1.40
C ASN A 65 -40.62 3.10 -0.61
N GLY A 66 -41.03 3.29 0.66
CA GLY A 66 -41.90 2.34 1.37
C GLY A 66 -41.32 0.95 1.69
N SER A 67 -40.00 0.77 1.70
CA SER A 67 -39.39 -0.54 1.97
C SER A 67 -39.37 -0.96 3.45
N ASP A 68 -39.64 -0.02 4.37
CA ASP A 68 -39.95 -0.30 5.78
C ASP A 68 -40.95 0.76 6.33
N PRO A 69 -42.23 0.39 6.53
CA PRO A 69 -43.23 1.29 7.11
C PRO A 69 -42.92 1.75 8.54
N SER A 70 -41.99 1.08 9.24
CA SER A 70 -41.61 1.39 10.63
C SER A 70 -40.49 2.43 10.74
N SER A 71 -39.78 2.75 9.64
CA SER A 71 -38.62 3.64 9.61
C SER A 71 -38.95 5.07 9.16
N ASN A 72 -40.20 5.53 9.32
CA ASN A 72 -40.69 6.81 8.81
C ASN A 72 -40.19 8.01 9.65
N ASP A 73 -38.87 8.20 9.73
CA ASP A 73 -38.23 9.35 10.37
C ASP A 73 -38.09 10.57 9.43
N GLY A 74 -38.64 10.48 8.21
CA GLY A 74 -38.61 11.54 7.20
C GLY A 74 -37.23 11.81 6.59
N ARG A 75 -36.26 10.91 6.75
CA ARG A 75 -34.88 11.10 6.24
C ARG A 75 -34.67 10.44 4.89
N VAL A 76 -34.10 11.20 3.96
CA VAL A 76 -33.56 10.69 2.69
C VAL A 76 -32.22 9.99 2.96
N ARG A 77 -32.05 8.80 2.39
CA ARG A 77 -30.82 8.00 2.52
C ARG A 77 -30.23 7.73 1.14
N GLY A 78 -28.92 7.86 1.03
CA GLY A 78 -28.18 7.62 -0.21
C GLY A 78 -26.93 6.79 0.03
N ARG A 79 -26.41 6.17 -1.03
CA ARG A 79 -25.14 5.45 -1.03
C ARG A 79 -24.20 6.11 -2.02
N GLY A 80 -23.08 6.62 -1.51
CA GLY A 80 -22.00 7.16 -2.35
C GLY A 80 -20.99 6.07 -2.70
N VAL A 81 -20.47 6.13 -3.92
CA VAL A 81 -19.36 5.29 -4.36
C VAL A 81 -18.30 6.14 -5.04
N ALA A 82 -17.04 5.72 -4.89
CA ALA A 82 -15.91 6.36 -5.55
C ALA A 82 -14.82 5.33 -5.79
N SER A 83 -14.11 5.49 -6.89
CA SER A 83 -12.92 4.74 -7.25
C SER A 83 -11.82 5.72 -7.60
N GLY A 84 -10.79 5.77 -6.74
CA GLY A 84 -9.66 6.66 -6.90
C GLY A 84 -8.41 5.87 -7.31
N PHE A 85 -7.66 6.42 -8.26
CA PHE A 85 -6.28 6.01 -8.49
C PHE A 85 -5.34 6.99 -7.79
N TRP A 86 -4.39 6.46 -7.01
CA TRP A 86 -3.35 7.24 -6.39
C TRP A 86 -1.99 6.60 -6.67
N PHE A 87 -1.05 7.40 -7.17
CA PHE A 87 0.34 6.98 -7.35
C PHE A 87 1.15 7.36 -6.12
N ASN A 88 2.20 6.59 -5.83
CA ASN A 88 3.20 6.97 -4.85
C ASN A 88 4.33 7.71 -5.57
N ILE A 89 4.81 8.83 -5.00
CA ILE A 89 6.00 9.48 -5.56
C ILE A 89 7.26 8.64 -5.22
N GLY A 90 8.26 8.67 -6.10
CA GLY A 90 9.56 8.01 -5.89
C GLY A 90 10.57 8.95 -5.22
N GLY A 91 11.82 8.92 -5.68
CA GLY A 91 12.92 9.78 -5.20
C GLY A 91 13.85 9.07 -4.21
N ASP A 92 14.91 9.77 -3.82
CA ASP A 92 15.97 9.19 -2.99
C ASP A 92 15.49 8.84 -1.58
N SER A 93 15.91 7.68 -1.09
CA SER A 93 15.66 7.23 0.29
C SER A 93 16.88 6.51 0.82
N THR A 94 17.18 6.71 2.09
CA THR A 94 18.24 5.99 2.78
C THR A 94 17.68 5.14 3.92
N ALA A 95 18.16 3.91 4.00
CA ALA A 95 18.02 3.02 5.14
C ALA A 95 19.39 2.43 5.48
N ALA A 96 19.68 2.28 6.78
CA ALA A 96 20.88 1.65 7.30
C ALA A 96 20.48 0.54 8.26
N ILE A 97 21.14 -0.61 8.15
CA ILE A 97 20.88 -1.81 8.94
C ILE A 97 22.18 -2.20 9.64
N ASN A 98 22.09 -2.37 10.96
CA ASN A 98 23.16 -2.93 11.78
C ASN A 98 22.63 -4.18 12.48
N ILE A 99 23.36 -5.28 12.36
CA ILE A 99 23.02 -6.55 12.98
C ILE A 99 23.89 -6.69 14.23
N ASN A 100 23.25 -6.80 15.39
CA ASN A 100 23.93 -6.93 16.67
C ASN A 100 24.39 -8.38 16.90
N GLU A 101 25.32 -8.56 17.83
CA GLU A 101 25.85 -9.90 18.18
C GLU A 101 24.77 -10.85 18.72
N ASP A 102 23.70 -10.32 19.30
CA ASP A 102 22.55 -11.09 19.79
C ASP A 102 21.52 -11.44 18.70
N GLY A 103 21.82 -11.10 17.44
CA GLY A 103 20.94 -11.32 16.28
C GLY A 103 19.81 -10.30 16.14
N THR A 104 19.70 -9.31 17.02
CA THR A 104 18.75 -8.20 16.83
C THR A 104 19.23 -7.22 15.76
N ILE A 105 18.30 -6.51 15.15
CA ILE A 105 18.58 -5.59 14.04
C ILE A 105 18.24 -4.16 14.45
N ALA A 106 19.20 -3.25 14.34
CA ALA A 106 18.94 -1.82 14.37
C ALA A 106 18.72 -1.30 12.95
N LEU A 107 17.51 -0.80 12.68
CA LEU A 107 17.12 -0.20 11.41
C LEU A 107 17.04 1.31 11.58
N THR A 108 17.83 2.08 10.84
CA THR A 108 17.73 3.54 10.80
C THR A 108 17.22 3.99 9.43
N THR A 109 16.16 4.79 9.38
CA THR A 109 15.64 5.39 8.14
C THR A 109 15.64 6.91 8.22
N GLY A 110 15.73 7.59 7.08
CA GLY A 110 15.81 9.06 7.02
C GLY A 110 14.48 9.78 6.84
N SER A 111 13.36 9.05 6.71
CA SER A 111 12.04 9.66 6.53
C SER A 111 11.37 9.90 7.88
N PRO A 112 10.99 11.15 8.22
CA PRO A 112 10.14 11.41 9.38
C PRO A 112 8.91 10.50 9.43
N ASP A 113 8.66 9.92 10.59
CA ASP A 113 7.50 9.06 10.79
C ASP A 113 6.30 9.89 11.25
N ILE A 114 5.31 10.00 10.36
CA ILE A 114 4.06 10.73 10.60
C ILE A 114 2.89 9.78 10.92
N GLY A 115 2.99 8.49 10.53
CA GLY A 115 1.82 7.62 10.42
C GLY A 115 2.09 6.13 10.62
N GLY A 116 3.20 5.75 11.25
CA GLY A 116 3.55 4.36 11.54
C GLY A 116 4.52 3.73 10.53
N SER A 117 5.27 4.54 9.78
CA SER A 117 6.23 4.02 8.80
C SER A 117 7.34 3.20 9.45
N ARG A 118 7.78 3.55 10.67
CA ARG A 118 8.78 2.79 11.43
C ARG A 118 8.38 1.33 11.63
N ALA A 119 7.13 1.10 12.05
CA ALA A 119 6.62 -0.26 12.26
C ALA A 119 6.50 -1.01 10.92
N GLY A 120 6.01 -0.33 9.88
CA GLY A 120 5.95 -0.88 8.52
C GLY A 120 7.32 -1.34 8.01
N HIS A 121 8.34 -0.49 8.12
CA HIS A 121 9.69 -0.82 7.67
C HIS A 121 10.33 -1.92 8.53
N ALA A 122 10.06 -1.94 9.84
CA ALA A 122 10.52 -3.03 10.70
C ALA A 122 9.94 -4.38 10.29
N MET A 123 8.64 -4.44 9.94
CA MET A 123 8.03 -5.67 9.43
C MET A 123 8.66 -6.13 8.12
N MET A 124 8.94 -5.21 7.18
CA MET A 124 9.62 -5.53 5.93
C MET A 124 11.02 -6.11 6.16
N VAL A 125 11.81 -5.49 7.06
CA VAL A 125 13.14 -6.00 7.41
C VAL A 125 13.03 -7.36 8.10
N ALA A 126 12.11 -7.53 9.05
CA ALA A 126 11.91 -8.81 9.74
C ALA A 126 11.56 -9.94 8.76
N GLU A 127 10.71 -9.68 7.77
CA GLU A 127 10.34 -10.64 6.73
C GLU A 127 11.54 -11.05 5.87
N GLU A 128 12.36 -10.09 5.42
CA GLU A 128 13.56 -10.39 4.64
C GLU A 128 14.56 -11.25 5.43
N PHE A 129 14.73 -11.00 6.74
CA PHE A 129 15.61 -11.79 7.60
C PHE A 129 14.98 -13.08 8.15
N GLY A 130 13.68 -13.28 8.00
CA GLY A 130 12.97 -14.44 8.55
C GLY A 130 12.93 -14.46 10.10
N ILE A 131 12.87 -13.30 10.75
CA ILE A 131 12.89 -13.16 12.22
C ILE A 131 11.62 -12.51 12.76
N ASP A 132 11.42 -12.55 14.08
CA ASP A 132 10.30 -11.83 14.72
C ASP A 132 10.52 -10.31 14.64
N VAL A 133 9.46 -9.55 14.34
CA VAL A 133 9.53 -8.08 14.23
C VAL A 133 10.01 -7.42 15.53
N ALA A 134 9.78 -8.03 16.69
CA ALA A 134 10.27 -7.55 17.98
C ALA A 134 11.81 -7.56 18.08
N GLN A 135 12.49 -8.30 17.20
CA GLN A 135 13.95 -8.28 17.08
C GLN A 135 14.46 -7.14 16.19
N VAL A 136 13.59 -6.37 15.55
CA VAL A 136 13.94 -5.20 14.74
C VAL A 136 13.63 -3.91 15.50
N ARG A 137 14.63 -3.07 15.69
CA ARG A 137 14.55 -1.77 16.37
C ARG A 137 14.62 -0.63 15.34
N PRO A 138 13.47 -0.11 14.88
CA PRO A 138 13.44 0.99 13.93
C PRO A 138 13.66 2.35 14.59
N LEU A 139 14.50 3.18 13.97
CA LEU A 139 14.88 4.53 14.39
C LEU A 139 14.75 5.48 13.20
N ILE A 140 14.33 6.72 13.46
CA ILE A 140 14.46 7.80 12.48
C ILE A 140 15.76 8.53 12.78
N GLY A 141 16.68 8.52 11.82
CA GLY A 141 17.97 9.19 11.94
C GLY A 141 17.84 10.71 11.85
N ASP A 142 18.76 11.43 12.49
CA ASP A 142 18.92 12.86 12.25
C ASP A 142 19.72 13.09 10.96
N THR A 143 19.69 14.31 10.43
CA THR A 143 20.34 14.64 9.16
C THR A 143 21.87 14.57 9.20
N SER A 144 22.48 14.41 10.38
CA SER A 144 23.92 14.18 10.54
C SER A 144 24.29 12.69 10.61
N SER A 145 23.33 11.81 10.94
CA SER A 145 23.57 10.39 11.19
C SER A 145 23.11 9.48 10.04
N ILE A 146 22.36 9.98 9.07
CA ILE A 146 21.85 9.18 7.94
C ILE A 146 21.98 9.93 6.60
N GLY A 147 22.10 9.15 5.52
CA GLY A 147 22.14 9.69 4.17
C GLY A 147 20.87 10.44 3.79
N TYR A 148 20.99 11.27 2.76
CA TYR A 148 19.89 12.07 2.24
C TYR A 148 18.65 11.21 1.99
N THR A 149 17.50 11.74 2.39
CA THR A 149 16.20 11.13 2.15
C THR A 149 15.24 12.23 1.74
N PHE A 150 14.53 12.01 0.64
CA PHE A 150 13.55 12.96 0.13
C PHE A 150 12.38 13.16 1.10
N LEU A 151 11.59 14.21 0.90
CA LEU A 151 10.55 14.67 1.83
C LEU A 151 9.56 13.56 2.24
N THR A 152 8.98 13.65 3.44
CA THR A 152 7.83 12.78 3.80
C THR A 152 6.53 13.37 3.25
N GLY A 153 6.01 12.76 2.20
CA GLY A 153 4.83 13.23 1.47
C GLY A 153 4.60 12.44 0.18
N GLY A 154 3.50 12.73 -0.53
CA GLY A 154 3.14 12.04 -1.78
C GLY A 154 3.03 10.52 -1.66
N SER A 155 2.69 10.03 -0.47
CA SER A 155 2.57 8.59 -0.14
C SER A 155 3.83 7.76 -0.40
N ARG A 156 5.01 8.37 -0.43
CA ARG A 156 6.25 7.67 -0.79
C ARG A 156 6.89 6.83 0.30
N VAL A 157 6.66 7.14 1.58
CA VAL A 157 7.54 6.63 2.66
C VAL A 157 7.51 5.10 2.77
N THR A 158 6.32 4.49 2.76
CA THR A 158 6.20 3.03 2.75
C THR A 158 6.81 2.43 1.48
N PHE A 159 6.61 3.08 0.34
CA PHE A 159 7.12 2.61 -0.95
C PHE A 159 8.65 2.78 -1.07
N ALA A 160 9.16 3.99 -1.19
CA ALA A 160 10.55 4.28 -1.50
C ALA A 160 11.51 3.96 -0.32
N THR A 161 11.16 4.35 0.90
CA THR A 161 12.01 4.06 2.07
C THR A 161 11.90 2.59 2.49
N GLY A 162 10.73 1.97 2.31
CA GLY A 162 10.58 0.53 2.49
C GLY A 162 11.43 -0.29 1.52
N MET A 163 11.44 0.09 0.23
CA MET A 163 12.35 -0.50 -0.76
C MET A 163 13.82 -0.35 -0.37
N ALA A 164 14.25 0.83 0.12
CA ALA A 164 15.61 1.01 0.60
C ALA A 164 15.94 0.08 1.79
N ALA A 165 15.00 -0.14 2.71
CA ALA A 165 15.18 -1.07 3.83
C ALA A 165 15.26 -2.53 3.36
N ILE A 166 14.41 -2.94 2.40
CA ILE A 166 14.46 -4.27 1.78
C ILE A 166 15.80 -4.49 1.06
N GLU A 167 16.23 -3.54 0.25
CA GLU A 167 17.52 -3.65 -0.47
C GLU A 167 18.71 -3.68 0.48
N ALA A 168 18.69 -2.89 1.55
CA ALA A 168 19.71 -2.95 2.60
C ALA A 168 19.71 -4.32 3.30
N SER A 169 18.55 -4.89 3.56
CA SER A 169 18.39 -6.22 4.20
C SER A 169 19.00 -7.30 3.32
N ARG A 170 18.64 -7.34 2.04
CA ARG A 170 19.16 -8.32 1.06
C ARG A 170 20.68 -8.24 0.91
N LYS A 171 21.25 -7.03 0.90
CA LYS A 171 22.71 -6.85 0.87
C LYS A 171 23.38 -7.39 2.13
N ALA A 172 22.78 -7.15 3.30
CA ALA A 172 23.30 -7.67 4.57
C ALA A 172 23.19 -9.20 4.64
N ILE A 173 22.06 -9.78 4.22
CA ILE A 173 21.87 -11.24 4.13
C ILE A 173 22.90 -11.86 3.19
N GLN A 174 23.13 -11.28 2.01
CA GLN A 174 24.15 -11.76 1.08
C GLN A 174 25.55 -11.80 1.71
N GLU A 175 25.91 -10.79 2.51
CA GLU A 175 27.17 -10.76 3.24
C GLU A 175 27.23 -11.80 4.37
N LEU A 176 26.12 -12.02 5.09
CA LEU A 176 26.03 -13.08 6.09
C LEU A 176 26.17 -14.48 5.46
N CYS A 177 25.52 -14.75 4.32
CA CYS A 177 25.64 -16.02 3.61
C CYS A 177 27.09 -16.30 3.19
N LYS A 178 27.82 -15.29 2.69
CA LYS A 178 29.26 -15.43 2.38
C LYS A 178 30.09 -15.83 3.59
N ARG A 179 29.79 -15.26 4.77
CA ARG A 179 30.51 -15.60 6.01
C ARG A 179 30.16 -17.00 6.51
N ALA A 180 28.88 -17.39 6.43
CA ALA A 180 28.44 -18.74 6.76
C ALA A 180 29.12 -19.78 5.86
N ALA A 181 29.21 -19.50 4.56
CA ALA A 181 29.89 -20.37 3.59
C ALA A 181 31.37 -20.64 3.96
N LEU A 182 32.09 -19.61 4.43
CA LEU A 182 33.46 -19.75 4.91
C LEU A 182 33.56 -20.65 6.16
N ILE A 183 32.60 -20.55 7.08
CA ILE A 183 32.56 -21.36 8.31
C ILE A 183 32.21 -22.81 7.99
N TRP A 184 31.32 -23.03 7.02
CA TRP A 184 30.84 -24.35 6.62
C TRP A 184 31.71 -25.02 5.55
N GLU A 185 32.69 -24.30 5.00
CA GLU A 185 33.58 -24.76 3.92
C GLU A 185 32.83 -25.18 2.65
N ILE A 186 31.79 -24.42 2.27
CA ILE A 186 30.99 -24.66 1.06
C ILE A 186 30.96 -23.45 0.12
N ASP A 187 30.42 -23.63 -1.08
CA ASP A 187 30.19 -22.53 -2.02
C ASP A 187 29.13 -21.54 -1.45
N PRO A 188 29.35 -20.22 -1.52
CA PRO A 188 28.36 -19.23 -1.06
C PRO A 188 26.98 -19.32 -1.71
N GLU A 189 26.88 -19.83 -2.94
CA GLU A 189 25.59 -20.05 -3.62
C GLU A 189 24.85 -21.30 -3.08
N ALA A 190 25.50 -22.11 -2.24
CA ALA A 190 24.92 -23.27 -1.59
C ALA A 190 24.39 -22.99 -0.17
N VAL A 191 24.56 -21.76 0.33
CA VAL A 191 24.00 -21.27 1.62
C VAL A 191 22.58 -20.78 1.43
#